data_AF-A0A945H7J8-F1
#
_entry.id   AF-A0A945H7J8-F1
#
_cell.length_a   1.000
_cell.length_b   1.000
_cell.length_c   1.000
_cell.angle_alpha   90.00
_cell.angle_beta   90.00
_cell.angle_gamma   90.00
#
_symmetry.space_group_name_H-M   'P 1'
#
loop_
_entity.id
_entity.type
_entity.pdbx_description
1 polymer ?
#
loop_
_entity_poly.entity_id
_entity_poly.type
_entity_poly.pdbx_seq_one_letter_code
_entity_poly.pdbx_strand_id
1 'polypeptide(L)'
;SNETEAYITHRLAIAHGQPELFTRSAMKSVYRISTGIPRVINLICDRALLGTYAEHKQQVTPRIVSRAANEVLGPRRAIAKPIRIVAVAAAVLLTITAVWTLLPTEVFTPRVTEIATSEPASATTSLVQTPPVPVPAKLSIRGHASASDAYHDLFALWGTSFDDKASNPCELATAIGLRCLESIATLPELRELDRPVIVQLNTEYFTLKQILDGTLTVIAGSDQLNLTQAEFESNYNGIAQMLWRMPPAYQAPLKKNDRGAAVDWLVTQLDMIDGHSPPIEAGFTFNDSLEERVRDFQRRAGLSPNGIVDPVTWIHLNDVEAMSIPTLYSRDQG
;
A
#
# COMPACT_ATOMS: atom_id res chain seq x y z
N SER A 1 9.78 5.15 -21.92
CA SER A 1 9.95 3.89 -22.69
C SER A 1 11.19 3.13 -22.25
N ASN A 2 12.38 3.75 -22.23
CA ASN A 2 13.63 3.06 -21.84
C ASN A 2 13.66 2.66 -20.36
N GLU A 3 13.12 3.48 -19.47
CA GLU A 3 13.08 3.21 -18.02
C GLU A 3 12.27 1.96 -17.67
N THR A 4 11.10 1.76 -18.29
CA THR A 4 10.27 0.56 -18.07
C THR A 4 10.92 -0.71 -18.64
N GLU A 5 11.61 -0.61 -19.77
CA GLU A 5 12.37 -1.73 -20.34
C GLU A 5 13.56 -2.10 -19.44
N ALA A 6 14.29 -1.10 -18.92
CA ALA A 6 15.36 -1.30 -17.94
C ALA A 6 14.83 -1.92 -16.64
N TYR A 7 13.71 -1.41 -16.12
CA TYR A 7 13.06 -1.96 -14.93
C TYR A 7 12.65 -3.43 -15.09
N ILE A 8 11.98 -3.78 -16.20
CA ILE A 8 11.58 -5.16 -16.49
C ILE A 8 12.80 -6.06 -16.63
N THR A 9 13.82 -5.60 -17.35
CA THR A 9 15.07 -6.36 -17.57
C THR A 9 15.80 -6.62 -16.25
N HIS A 10 15.90 -5.60 -15.41
CA HIS A 10 16.52 -5.71 -14.09
C HIS A 10 15.75 -6.68 -13.18
N ARG A 11 14.41 -6.59 -13.14
CA ARG A 11 13.55 -7.51 -12.38
C ARG A 11 13.67 -8.96 -12.87
N LEU A 12 13.78 -9.17 -14.18
CA LEU A 12 14.05 -10.50 -14.74
C LEU A 12 15.43 -11.01 -14.29
N ALA A 13 16.47 -10.18 -14.35
CA ALA A 13 17.81 -10.56 -13.93
C ALA A 13 17.88 -10.98 -12.45
N ILE A 14 17.15 -10.28 -11.56
CA ILE A 14 17.04 -10.64 -10.14
C ILE A 14 16.40 -12.03 -9.96
N ALA A 15 15.38 -12.34 -10.76
CA ALA A 15 14.73 -13.64 -10.76
C ALA A 15 15.52 -14.73 -11.52
N HIS A 16 16.78 -14.47 -11.88
CA HIS A 16 17.60 -15.32 -12.76
C HIS A 16 16.94 -15.62 -14.13
N GLY A 17 16.00 -14.77 -14.54
CA GLY A 17 15.34 -14.81 -15.82
C GLY A 17 16.15 -14.11 -16.92
N GLN A 18 15.91 -14.54 -18.15
CA GLN A 18 16.58 -13.98 -19.33
C GLN A 18 15.81 -12.74 -19.84
N PRO A 19 16.50 -11.64 -20.23
CA PRO A 19 15.85 -10.47 -20.83
C PRO A 19 15.02 -10.80 -22.08
N GLU A 20 15.41 -11.84 -22.84
CA GLU A 20 14.73 -12.29 -24.05
C GLU A 20 13.33 -12.88 -23.79
N LEU A 21 12.95 -13.13 -22.53
CA LEU A 21 11.60 -13.57 -22.15
C LEU A 21 10.53 -12.57 -22.58
N PHE A 22 10.85 -11.29 -22.73
CA PHE A 22 9.93 -10.26 -23.22
C PHE A 22 10.41 -9.67 -24.53
N THR A 23 9.54 -9.69 -25.55
CA THR A 23 9.80 -8.93 -26.78
C THR A 23 9.83 -7.42 -26.47
N ARG A 24 10.65 -6.64 -27.19
CA ARG A 24 10.66 -5.16 -27.04
C ARG A 24 9.28 -4.53 -27.25
N SER A 25 8.47 -5.10 -28.16
CA SER A 25 7.09 -4.66 -28.38
C SER A 25 6.18 -4.99 -27.19
N ALA A 26 6.39 -6.12 -26.50
CA ALA A 26 5.70 -6.44 -25.26
C ALA A 26 6.05 -5.44 -24.15
N MET A 27 7.33 -5.13 -23.94
CA MET A 27 7.76 -4.15 -22.93
C MET A 27 7.18 -2.75 -23.20
N LYS A 28 7.15 -2.31 -24.46
CA LYS A 28 6.44 -1.07 -24.85
C LYS A 28 4.94 -1.13 -24.57
N SER A 29 4.30 -2.28 -24.80
CA SER A 29 2.89 -2.46 -24.48
C SER A 29 2.64 -2.44 -22.98
N VAL A 30 3.52 -3.04 -22.18
CA VAL A 30 3.47 -2.97 -20.71
C VAL A 30 3.54 -1.51 -20.28
N TYR A 31 4.54 -0.74 -20.74
CA TYR A 31 4.66 0.69 -20.43
C TYR A 31 3.39 1.48 -20.76
N ARG A 32 2.80 1.27 -21.95
CA ARG A 32 1.58 1.98 -22.37
C ARG A 32 0.37 1.61 -21.52
N ILE A 33 0.33 0.40 -20.98
CA ILE A 33 -0.78 -0.05 -20.14
C ILE A 33 -0.59 0.41 -18.70
N SER A 34 0.62 0.27 -18.17
CA SER A 34 0.99 0.62 -16.81
C SER A 34 1.27 2.11 -16.61
N THR A 35 1.42 2.87 -17.69
CA THR A 35 1.92 4.26 -17.68
C THR A 35 3.26 4.42 -16.96
N GLY A 36 4.07 3.36 -16.91
CA GLY A 36 5.36 3.35 -16.21
C GLY A 36 5.27 3.05 -14.71
N ILE A 37 4.08 2.83 -14.16
CA ILE A 37 3.88 2.54 -12.74
C ILE A 37 4.47 1.15 -12.42
N PRO A 38 5.56 1.04 -11.63
CA PRO A 38 6.26 -0.22 -11.34
C PRO A 38 5.33 -1.31 -10.83
N ARG A 39 4.42 -0.90 -9.95
CA ARG A 39 3.28 -1.65 -9.42
C ARG A 39 2.56 -2.42 -10.54
N VAL A 40 2.05 -1.69 -11.55
CA VAL A 40 1.23 -2.24 -12.64
C VAL A 40 2.09 -3.03 -13.63
N ILE A 41 3.35 -2.63 -13.81
CA ILE A 41 4.32 -3.37 -14.60
C ILE A 41 4.47 -4.80 -14.07
N ASN A 42 4.75 -4.97 -12.77
CA ASN A 42 4.94 -6.30 -12.17
C ASN A 42 3.70 -7.17 -12.30
N LEU A 43 2.53 -6.63 -11.96
CA LEU A 43 1.26 -7.37 -12.04
C LEU A 43 0.98 -7.91 -13.45
N ILE A 44 1.20 -7.08 -14.49
CA ILE A 44 1.04 -7.49 -15.88
C ILE A 44 2.10 -8.51 -16.27
N CYS A 45 3.37 -8.31 -15.87
CA CYS A 45 4.49 -9.18 -16.21
C CYS A 45 4.34 -10.58 -15.59
N ASP A 46 3.98 -10.68 -14.30
CA ASP A 46 3.78 -11.96 -13.61
C ASP A 46 2.66 -12.76 -14.28
N ARG A 47 1.53 -12.11 -14.54
CA ARG A 47 0.40 -12.76 -15.22
C ARG A 47 0.74 -13.13 -16.66
N ALA A 48 1.53 -12.30 -17.35
CA ALA A 48 1.97 -12.58 -18.72
C ALA A 48 2.95 -13.76 -18.78
N LEU A 49 3.87 -13.89 -17.80
CA LEU A 49 4.78 -15.01 -17.69
C LEU A 49 4.03 -16.31 -17.42
N LEU A 50 3.08 -16.31 -16.49
CA LEU A 50 2.18 -17.45 -16.23
C LEU A 50 1.39 -17.86 -17.47
N GLY A 51 0.81 -16.88 -18.18
CA GLY A 51 0.08 -17.15 -19.43
C GLY A 51 0.97 -17.69 -20.54
N THR A 52 2.21 -17.20 -20.64
CA THR A 52 3.20 -17.66 -21.63
C THR A 52 3.61 -19.11 -21.35
N TYR A 53 3.84 -19.44 -20.08
CA TYR A 53 4.14 -20.81 -19.63
C TYR A 53 2.97 -21.77 -19.90
N ALA A 54 1.74 -21.39 -19.53
CA ALA A 54 0.55 -22.21 -19.78
C ALA A 54 0.31 -22.48 -21.28
N GLU A 55 0.63 -21.51 -22.14
CA GLU A 55 0.53 -21.64 -23.60
C GLU A 55 1.74 -22.31 -24.27
N HIS A 56 2.71 -22.82 -23.49
CA HIS A 56 3.96 -23.43 -23.99
C HIS A 56 4.74 -22.53 -24.96
N LYS A 57 4.70 -21.22 -24.73
CA LYS A 57 5.47 -20.23 -25.50
C LYS A 57 6.75 -19.88 -24.77
N GLN A 58 7.77 -19.45 -25.53
CA GLN A 58 9.06 -19.07 -24.96
C GLN A 58 9.22 -17.56 -24.75
N GLN A 59 8.36 -16.73 -25.34
CA GLN A 59 8.43 -15.28 -25.21
C GLN A 59 7.06 -14.64 -25.00
N VAL A 60 7.04 -13.65 -24.12
CA VAL A 60 5.92 -12.77 -23.86
C VAL A 60 5.79 -11.78 -25.04
N THR A 61 4.61 -11.81 -25.67
CA THR A 61 4.25 -10.94 -26.80
C THR A 61 3.23 -9.87 -26.38
N PRO A 62 3.05 -8.78 -27.15
CA PRO A 62 2.05 -7.75 -26.85
C PRO A 62 0.64 -8.31 -26.67
N ARG A 63 0.31 -9.40 -27.36
CA ARG A 63 -1.00 -10.07 -27.26
C ARG A 63 -1.20 -10.72 -25.89
N ILE A 64 -0.15 -11.39 -25.38
CA ILE A 64 -0.16 -12.00 -24.05
C ILE A 64 -0.23 -10.91 -22.98
N VAL A 65 0.57 -9.85 -23.12
CA VAL A 65 0.51 -8.66 -22.25
C VAL A 65 -0.89 -8.06 -22.19
N SER A 66 -1.55 -7.88 -23.34
CA SER A 66 -2.89 -7.28 -23.39
C SER A 66 -3.93 -8.17 -22.71
N ARG A 67 -3.79 -9.50 -22.85
CA ARG A 67 -4.67 -10.45 -22.17
C ARG A 67 -4.43 -10.44 -20.66
N ALA A 68 -3.16 -10.56 -20.24
CA ALA A 68 -2.75 -10.50 -18.84
C ALA A 68 -3.23 -9.21 -18.16
N ALA A 69 -3.09 -8.07 -18.85
CA ALA A 69 -3.61 -6.80 -18.37
C ALA A 69 -5.14 -6.79 -18.18
N ASN A 70 -5.91 -7.36 -19.11
CA ASN A 70 -7.37 -7.45 -18.96
C ASN A 70 -7.78 -8.38 -17.82
N GLU A 71 -7.00 -9.41 -17.52
CA GLU A 71 -7.26 -10.35 -16.42
C GLU A 71 -7.01 -9.71 -15.05
N VAL A 72 -5.97 -8.87 -14.93
CA VAL A 72 -5.56 -8.30 -13.63
C VAL A 72 -6.07 -6.88 -13.39
N LEU A 73 -6.28 -6.08 -14.43
CA LEU A 73 -6.80 -4.71 -14.35
C LEU A 73 -8.29 -4.60 -14.72
N GLY A 74 -8.88 -5.71 -15.18
CA GLY A 74 -10.22 -5.72 -15.77
C GLY A 74 -10.26 -5.16 -17.19
N PRO A 75 -11.36 -5.37 -17.92
CA PRO A 75 -11.52 -4.85 -19.27
C PRO A 75 -11.51 -3.32 -19.25
N ARG A 76 -10.61 -2.70 -20.03
CA ARG A 76 -10.68 -1.26 -20.31
C ARG A 76 -12.04 -0.96 -20.95
N ARG A 77 -12.96 -0.35 -20.19
CA ARG A 77 -14.21 0.18 -20.75
C ARG A 77 -13.83 1.19 -21.82
N ALA A 78 -14.00 0.82 -23.08
CA ALA A 78 -13.96 1.77 -24.17
C ALA A 78 -15.07 2.78 -23.88
N ILE A 79 -14.69 4.03 -23.58
CA ILE A 79 -15.64 5.13 -23.42
C ILE A 79 -16.32 5.29 -24.77
N ALA A 80 -17.54 4.75 -24.90
CA ALA A 80 -18.34 4.93 -26.09
C ALA A 80 -18.60 6.43 -26.25
N LYS A 81 -18.16 7.01 -27.37
CA LYS A 81 -18.37 8.44 -27.66
C LYS A 81 -19.89 8.72 -27.64
N PRO A 82 -20.40 9.59 -26.74
CA PRO A 82 -21.84 9.74 -26.57
C PRO A 82 -22.39 10.76 -27.57
N ILE A 83 -22.36 10.43 -28.86
CA ILE A 83 -22.90 11.27 -29.94
C ILE A 83 -24.42 11.48 -29.75
N ARG A 84 -25.10 10.58 -29.03
CA ARG A 84 -26.54 10.67 -28.75
C ARG A 84 -26.91 11.65 -27.63
N ILE A 85 -26.00 11.96 -26.69
CA ILE A 85 -26.31 12.84 -25.54
C ILE A 85 -26.32 14.32 -25.96
N VAL A 86 -25.47 14.71 -26.92
CA VAL A 86 -25.43 16.06 -27.49
C VAL A 86 -26.74 16.41 -28.23
N ALA A 87 -27.34 15.43 -28.93
CA ALA A 87 -28.59 15.63 -29.66
C ALA A 87 -29.80 15.86 -28.72
N VAL A 88 -29.83 15.18 -27.58
CA VAL A 88 -30.92 15.34 -26.59
C VAL A 88 -30.79 16.66 -25.83
N ALA A 89 -29.56 17.08 -25.49
CA ALA A 89 -29.33 18.36 -24.83
C ALA A 89 -29.74 19.56 -25.70
N ALA A 90 -29.52 19.48 -27.02
CA ALA A 90 -29.95 20.52 -27.97
C ALA A 90 -31.49 20.62 -28.06
N ALA A 91 -32.20 19.48 -28.03
CA ALA A 91 -33.66 19.46 -28.05
C ALA A 91 -34.27 20.03 -26.76
N VAL A 92 -33.67 19.73 -25.60
CA VAL A 92 -34.13 20.26 -24.30
C VAL A 92 -33.88 21.78 -24.21
N LEU A 93 -32.76 22.28 -24.71
CA LEU A 93 -32.48 23.72 -24.74
C LEU A 93 -33.51 24.52 -25.54
N LEU A 94 -33.99 23.97 -26.66
CA LEU A 94 -35.04 24.57 -27.49
C LEU A 94 -36.41 24.61 -26.80
N THR A 95 -36.69 23.65 -25.90
CA THR A 95 -37.93 23.66 -25.12
C THR A 95 -37.89 24.65 -23.95
N ILE A 96 -36.73 24.84 -23.32
CA ILE A 96 -36.58 25.77 -22.18
C ILE A 96 -36.66 27.24 -22.63
N THR A 97 -36.11 27.58 -23.80
CA THR A 97 -36.21 28.95 -24.34
C THR A 97 -37.65 29.34 -24.69
N ALA A 98 -38.46 28.40 -25.18
CA ALA A 98 -39.88 28.65 -25.49
C ALA A 98 -40.74 28.90 -24.24
N VAL A 99 -40.39 28.30 -23.10
CA VAL A 99 -41.13 28.47 -21.84
C VAL A 99 -40.77 29.80 -21.15
N TRP A 100 -39.51 30.25 -21.23
CA TRP A 100 -39.07 31.51 -20.63
C TRP A 100 -39.69 32.76 -21.28
N THR A 101 -40.16 32.68 -22.52
CA THR A 101 -40.84 33.81 -23.20
C THR A 101 -42.31 33.98 -22.80
N LEU A 102 -42.90 33.03 -22.07
CA LEU A 102 -44.35 32.98 -21.80
C LEU A 102 -44.75 33.21 -20.34
N LEU A 103 -43.80 33.46 -19.44
CA LEU A 103 -44.11 33.79 -18.03
C LEU A 103 -43.74 35.25 -17.71
N PRO A 104 -44.68 36.05 -17.15
CA PRO A 104 -44.39 37.42 -16.74
C PRO A 104 -43.45 37.43 -15.53
N THR A 105 -42.41 38.25 -15.61
CA THR A 105 -41.41 38.44 -14.55
C THR A 105 -41.96 39.37 -13.47
N GLU A 106 -42.37 38.81 -12.34
CA GLU A 106 -42.59 39.59 -11.12
C GLU A 106 -41.24 40.00 -10.53
N VAL A 107 -41.02 41.32 -10.44
CA VAL A 107 -39.77 41.92 -10.00
C VAL A 107 -39.73 41.92 -8.47
N PHE A 108 -38.97 40.98 -7.90
CA PHE A 108 -38.76 40.90 -6.46
C PHE A 108 -37.72 41.94 -6.01
N THR A 109 -38.17 43.07 -5.46
CA THR A 109 -37.31 44.07 -4.82
C THR A 109 -36.81 43.57 -3.46
N PRO A 110 -35.50 43.57 -3.17
CA PRO A 110 -34.98 43.17 -1.86
C PRO A 110 -35.17 44.30 -0.84
N ARG A 111 -35.77 43.96 0.31
CA ARG A 111 -35.86 44.82 1.50
C ARG A 111 -34.53 44.78 2.25
N VAL A 112 -33.87 45.94 2.34
CA VAL A 112 -32.70 46.17 3.21
C VAL A 112 -33.19 46.21 4.65
N THR A 113 -32.68 45.29 5.49
CA THR A 113 -32.92 45.30 6.93
C THR A 113 -31.67 45.84 7.62
N GLU A 114 -31.87 46.93 8.34
CA GLU A 114 -30.93 47.70 9.13
C GLU A 114 -30.34 46.86 10.28
N ILE A 115 -29.01 46.83 10.39
CA ILE A 115 -28.29 46.09 11.43
C ILE A 115 -28.23 47.00 12.67
N ALA A 116 -29.00 46.65 13.71
CA ALA A 116 -28.88 47.25 15.03
C ALA A 116 -27.81 46.50 15.84
N THR A 117 -26.77 47.23 16.22
CA THR A 117 -25.75 46.85 17.21
C THR A 117 -26.40 46.58 18.57
N SER A 118 -26.18 45.38 19.13
CA SER A 118 -26.37 45.13 20.56
C SER A 118 -25.19 44.36 21.13
N GLU A 119 -24.70 44.95 22.20
CA GLU A 119 -23.61 44.67 23.15
C GLU A 119 -23.47 43.22 23.64
N PRO A 120 -22.26 42.77 24.03
CA PRO A 120 -22.02 41.40 24.47
C PRO A 120 -22.40 41.21 25.94
N ALA A 121 -23.34 40.29 26.21
CA ALA A 121 -23.66 39.85 27.56
C ALA A 121 -23.50 38.34 27.73
N SER A 122 -22.63 38.00 28.68
CA SER A 122 -22.65 36.82 29.53
C SER A 122 -22.39 35.46 28.89
N ALA A 123 -21.15 35.04 29.11
CA ALA A 123 -20.72 33.67 29.23
C ALA A 123 -21.72 32.84 30.06
N THR A 124 -22.34 31.86 29.40
CA THR A 124 -22.92 30.72 30.08
C THR A 124 -21.82 29.68 30.20
N THR A 125 -21.35 29.49 31.44
CA THR A 125 -20.45 28.42 31.84
C THR A 125 -21.09 27.08 31.50
N SER A 126 -20.68 26.50 30.38
CA SER A 126 -21.03 25.13 30.03
C SER A 126 -20.22 24.22 30.93
N LEU A 127 -20.90 23.48 31.81
CA LEU A 127 -20.31 22.43 32.62
C LEU A 127 -19.66 21.42 31.68
N VAL A 128 -18.33 21.44 31.64
CA VAL A 128 -17.50 20.40 31.05
C VAL A 128 -17.87 19.11 31.77
N GLN A 129 -18.70 18.29 31.14
CA GLN A 129 -18.87 16.91 31.52
C GLN A 129 -17.52 16.23 31.27
N THR A 130 -16.87 15.83 32.34
CA THR A 130 -15.71 14.95 32.31
C THR A 130 -16.11 13.71 31.49
N PRO A 131 -15.38 13.36 30.41
CA PRO A 131 -15.64 12.12 29.71
C PRO A 131 -15.53 10.96 30.72
N PRO A 132 -16.47 10.00 30.72
CA PRO A 132 -16.39 8.87 31.64
C PRO A 132 -15.10 8.11 31.38
N VAL A 133 -14.40 7.79 32.46
CA VAL A 133 -13.23 6.90 32.47
C VAL A 133 -13.57 5.63 31.68
N PRO A 134 -12.77 5.24 30.67
CA PRO A 134 -13.09 4.08 29.87
C PRO A 134 -12.95 2.83 30.75
N VAL A 135 -14.08 2.18 31.01
CA VAL A 135 -14.10 0.79 31.50
C VAL A 135 -13.44 -0.07 30.42
N PRO A 136 -12.49 -0.96 30.77
CA PRO A 136 -11.87 -1.83 29.76
C PRO A 136 -12.95 -2.63 29.04
N ALA A 137 -13.11 -2.38 27.74
CA ALA A 137 -14.09 -3.07 26.93
C ALA A 137 -13.70 -4.54 26.82
N LYS A 138 -14.65 -5.42 27.12
CA LYS A 138 -14.46 -6.87 26.99
C LYS A 138 -14.40 -7.21 25.50
N LEU A 139 -13.26 -7.74 25.05
CA LEU A 139 -13.13 -8.29 23.69
C LEU A 139 -14.21 -9.37 23.47
N SER A 140 -14.96 -9.23 22.39
CA SER A 140 -16.15 -10.06 22.11
C SER A 140 -15.86 -11.35 21.33
N ILE A 141 -14.61 -11.55 20.89
CA ILE A 141 -14.14 -12.77 20.21
C ILE A 141 -12.92 -13.33 20.95
N ARG A 142 -12.70 -14.64 20.80
CA ARG A 142 -11.52 -15.34 21.29
C ARG A 142 -10.39 -15.18 20.27
N GLY A 143 -9.22 -14.77 20.73
CA GLY A 143 -8.01 -14.73 19.89
C GLY A 143 -7.31 -16.07 19.78
N HIS A 144 -6.17 -16.07 19.09
CA HIS A 144 -5.31 -17.23 19.02
C HIS A 144 -4.61 -17.50 20.36
N ALA A 145 -4.39 -18.77 20.67
CA ALA A 145 -3.69 -19.19 21.88
C ALA A 145 -2.18 -18.94 21.81
N SER A 146 -1.62 -18.82 20.60
CA SER A 146 -0.20 -18.59 20.37
C SER A 146 0.04 -17.61 19.23
N ALA A 147 1.20 -16.94 19.27
CA ALA A 147 1.67 -16.12 18.15
C ALA A 147 1.82 -16.95 16.85
N SER A 148 2.25 -18.22 16.97
CA SER A 148 2.44 -19.11 15.83
C SER A 148 1.14 -19.31 15.03
N ASP A 149 0.00 -19.42 15.73
CA ASP A 149 -1.30 -19.55 15.08
C ASP A 149 -1.70 -18.25 14.35
N ALA A 150 -1.42 -17.09 14.96
CA ALA A 150 -1.69 -15.79 14.36
C ALA A 150 -0.84 -15.50 13.10
N TYR A 151 0.35 -16.11 12.97
CA TYR A 151 1.14 -16.02 11.74
C TYR A 151 0.43 -16.61 10.52
N HIS A 152 -0.48 -17.57 10.68
CA HIS A 152 -1.26 -18.07 9.54
C HIS A 152 -2.17 -17.00 8.94
N ASP A 153 -2.79 -16.17 9.79
CA ASP A 153 -3.59 -15.02 9.34
C ASP A 153 -2.70 -14.01 8.61
N LEU A 154 -1.51 -13.75 9.15
CA LEU A 154 -0.56 -12.83 8.55
C LEU A 154 -0.09 -13.33 7.18
N PHE A 155 0.28 -14.60 7.03
CA PHE A 155 0.64 -15.17 5.73
C PHE A 155 -0.49 -15.08 4.71
N ALA A 156 -1.74 -15.31 5.14
CA ALA A 156 -2.89 -15.18 4.25
C ALA A 156 -3.03 -13.74 3.70
N LEU A 157 -2.71 -12.71 4.49
CA LEU A 157 -2.68 -11.32 4.02
C LEU A 157 -1.55 -11.06 3.01
N TRP A 158 -0.44 -11.80 3.11
CA TRP A 158 0.66 -11.79 2.14
C TRP A 158 0.38 -12.67 0.91
N GLY A 159 -0.81 -13.28 0.80
CA GLY A 159 -1.23 -14.10 -0.33
C GLY A 159 -0.63 -15.51 -0.34
N THR A 160 -0.13 -15.98 0.80
CA THR A 160 0.43 -17.33 0.96
C THR A 160 -0.31 -18.09 2.06
N SER A 161 -0.27 -19.42 2.01
CA SER A 161 -0.84 -20.30 3.03
C SER A 161 0.07 -21.50 3.25
N PHE A 162 0.16 -21.95 4.50
CA PHE A 162 0.92 -23.14 4.87
C PHE A 162 -0.01 -24.10 5.61
N ASP A 163 -0.03 -25.36 5.15
CA ASP A 163 -0.84 -26.42 5.77
C ASP A 163 -0.16 -27.00 7.01
N ASP A 164 1.18 -26.96 7.06
CA ASP A 164 1.95 -27.45 8.19
C ASP A 164 2.02 -26.41 9.31
N LYS A 165 1.18 -26.60 10.32
CA LYS A 165 1.13 -25.76 11.53
C LYS A 165 2.21 -26.10 12.56
N ALA A 166 2.96 -27.19 12.38
CA ALA A 166 4.01 -27.59 13.32
C ALA A 166 5.35 -26.91 13.02
N SER A 167 5.56 -26.48 11.78
CA SER A 167 6.76 -25.77 11.34
C SER A 167 6.84 -24.35 11.93
N ASN A 168 8.07 -23.90 12.21
CA ASN A 168 8.29 -22.54 12.71
C ASN A 168 7.92 -21.51 11.62
N PRO A 169 6.97 -20.59 11.88
CA PRO A 169 6.53 -19.60 10.89
C PRO A 169 7.66 -18.72 10.35
N CYS A 170 8.64 -18.38 11.18
CA CYS A 170 9.74 -17.50 10.78
C CYS A 170 10.76 -18.22 9.91
N GLU A 171 10.92 -19.54 10.05
CA GLU A 171 11.70 -20.33 9.11
C GLU A 171 10.98 -20.43 7.75
N LEU A 172 9.68 -20.71 7.77
CA LEU A 172 8.84 -20.75 6.55
C LEU A 172 8.85 -19.42 5.80
N ALA A 173 8.78 -18.29 6.52
CA ALA A 173 8.85 -16.96 5.93
C ALA A 173 10.10 -16.78 5.06
N THR A 174 11.26 -17.26 5.53
CA THR A 174 12.53 -17.08 4.80
C THR A 174 12.56 -17.79 3.46
N ALA A 175 11.89 -18.95 3.34
CA ALA A 175 11.81 -19.72 2.10
C ALA A 175 11.05 -18.98 0.99
N ILE A 176 10.18 -18.03 1.35
CA ILE A 176 9.37 -17.23 0.41
C ILE A 176 9.81 -15.76 0.36
N GLY A 177 11.02 -15.44 0.83
CA GLY A 177 11.58 -14.09 0.78
C GLY A 177 10.98 -13.11 1.80
N LEU A 178 10.31 -13.62 2.84
CA LEU A 178 9.82 -12.84 3.97
C LEU A 178 10.67 -13.10 5.22
N ARG A 179 10.64 -12.21 6.21
CA ARG A 179 11.25 -12.46 7.52
C ARG A 179 10.33 -11.91 8.61
N CYS A 180 10.36 -12.56 9.77
CA CYS A 180 9.70 -12.04 10.97
C CYS A 180 10.48 -10.85 11.53
N LEU A 181 9.77 -9.89 12.09
CA LEU A 181 10.29 -8.84 12.94
C LEU A 181 9.42 -8.77 14.19
N GLU A 182 10.05 -8.86 15.35
CA GLU A 182 9.41 -8.56 16.63
C GLU A 182 9.90 -7.18 17.08
N SER A 183 8.98 -6.34 17.54
CA SER A 183 9.28 -5.01 18.05
C SER A 183 8.34 -4.65 19.19
N ILE A 184 8.84 -3.81 20.09
CA ILE A 184 7.99 -3.03 20.98
C ILE A 184 7.53 -1.81 20.18
N ALA A 185 6.23 -1.62 20.03
CA ALA A 185 5.66 -0.53 19.24
C ALA A 185 4.31 -0.11 19.79
N THR A 186 4.08 1.19 19.87
CA THR A 186 2.81 1.84 20.20
C THR A 186 1.90 1.91 18.99
N LEU A 187 0.60 2.19 19.17
CA LEU A 187 -0.32 2.32 18.04
C LEU A 187 0.10 3.41 17.03
N PRO A 188 0.59 4.61 17.43
CA PRO A 188 1.15 5.57 16.49
C PRO A 188 2.31 5.00 15.65
N GLU A 189 3.25 4.29 16.25
CA GLU A 189 4.38 3.67 15.53
C GLU A 189 3.90 2.56 14.57
N LEU A 190 2.89 1.78 14.98
CA LEU A 190 2.28 0.77 14.09
C LEU A 190 1.57 1.41 12.89
N ARG A 191 0.95 2.58 13.07
CA ARG A 191 0.34 3.35 11.98
C ARG A 191 1.40 3.88 11.01
N GLU A 192 2.55 4.32 11.51
CA GLU A 192 3.66 4.80 10.69
C GLU A 192 4.30 3.67 9.86
N LEU A 193 4.41 2.46 10.43
CA LEU A 193 4.90 1.30 9.69
C LEU A 193 3.93 0.83 8.59
N ASP A 194 2.63 1.08 8.76
CA ASP A 194 1.56 0.69 7.83
C ASP A 194 1.69 -0.77 7.37
N ARG A 195 1.90 -1.68 8.33
CA ARG A 195 1.97 -3.13 8.10
C ARG A 195 0.94 -3.86 8.94
N PRO A 196 0.28 -4.89 8.40
CA PRO A 196 -0.43 -5.83 9.23
C PRO A 196 0.52 -6.46 10.24
N VAL A 197 0.07 -6.53 11.48
CA VAL A 197 0.89 -6.97 12.61
C VAL A 197 0.10 -7.89 13.51
N ILE A 198 0.77 -8.90 14.04
CA ILE A 198 0.28 -9.68 15.17
C ILE A 198 0.50 -8.85 16.43
N VAL A 199 -0.55 -8.75 17.24
CA VAL A 199 -0.57 -8.05 18.51
C VAL A 199 -1.11 -8.98 19.58
N GLN A 200 -0.70 -8.77 20.82
CA GLN A 200 -1.30 -9.45 21.96
C GLN A 200 -2.25 -8.50 22.66
N LEU A 201 -3.54 -8.86 22.65
CA LEU A 201 -4.59 -8.14 23.37
C LEU A 201 -5.00 -9.00 24.57
N ASN A 202 -4.84 -8.46 25.79
CA ASN A 202 -4.89 -9.23 27.04
C ASN A 202 -3.89 -10.40 27.03
N THR A 203 -4.39 -11.63 26.89
CA THR A 203 -3.57 -12.86 26.91
C THR A 203 -3.66 -13.64 25.60
N GLU A 204 -4.31 -13.09 24.58
CA GLU A 204 -4.59 -13.77 23.31
C GLU A 204 -3.98 -12.98 22.14
N TYR A 205 -3.71 -13.68 21.05
CA TYR A 205 -3.05 -13.11 19.87
C TYR A 205 -4.05 -12.82 18.75
N PHE A 206 -3.91 -11.68 18.11
CA PHE A 206 -4.74 -11.24 17.00
C PHE A 206 -3.87 -10.63 15.91
N THR A 207 -4.31 -10.70 14.65
CA THR A 207 -3.68 -9.95 13.56
C THR A 207 -4.45 -8.65 13.32
N LEU A 208 -3.83 -7.50 13.58
CA LEU A 208 -4.32 -6.20 13.14
C LEU A 208 -4.17 -6.14 11.62
N LYS A 209 -5.31 -6.23 10.92
CA LYS A 209 -5.36 -6.32 9.47
C LYS A 209 -5.53 -4.95 8.80
N GLN A 210 -6.35 -4.09 9.39
CA GLN A 210 -6.79 -2.87 8.73
C GLN A 210 -7.11 -1.76 9.74
N ILE A 211 -6.88 -0.51 9.33
CA ILE A 211 -7.36 0.69 9.99
C ILE A 211 -8.17 1.50 8.97
N LEU A 212 -9.45 1.75 9.27
CA LEU A 212 -10.34 2.54 8.42
C LEU A 212 -11.20 3.46 9.28
N ASP A 213 -11.19 4.77 8.99
CA ASP A 213 -11.98 5.79 9.69
C ASP A 213 -11.80 5.71 11.23
N GLY A 214 -10.57 5.47 11.68
CA GLY A 214 -10.22 5.33 13.10
C GLY A 214 -10.63 4.00 13.75
N THR A 215 -11.27 3.10 13.01
CA THR A 215 -11.62 1.74 13.44
C THR A 215 -10.50 0.77 13.10
N LEU A 216 -10.05 0.00 14.08
CA LEU A 216 -9.02 -1.03 13.94
C LEU A 216 -9.69 -2.40 13.79
N THR A 217 -9.49 -3.05 12.66
CA THR A 217 -10.00 -4.41 12.42
C THR A 217 -8.92 -5.42 12.75
N VAL A 218 -9.16 -6.22 13.79
CA VAL A 218 -8.34 -7.36 14.17
C VAL A 218 -9.01 -8.67 13.76
N ILE A 219 -8.22 -9.67 13.41
CA ILE A 219 -8.70 -11.00 13.02
C ILE A 219 -8.05 -12.11 13.86
N ALA A 220 -8.78 -13.20 14.03
CA ALA A 220 -8.30 -14.48 14.54
C ALA A 220 -8.94 -15.62 13.72
N GLY A 221 -8.22 -16.10 12.71
CA GLY A 221 -8.77 -17.08 11.76
C GLY A 221 -9.93 -16.49 10.94
N SER A 222 -11.12 -17.08 11.05
CA SER A 222 -12.33 -16.57 10.38
C SER A 222 -13.05 -15.46 11.13
N ASP A 223 -12.73 -15.26 12.41
CA ASP A 223 -13.38 -14.27 13.24
C ASP A 223 -12.70 -12.90 13.05
N GLN A 224 -13.52 -11.84 13.02
CA GLN A 224 -13.04 -10.46 12.99
C GLN A 224 -13.72 -9.61 14.05
N LEU A 225 -12.98 -8.65 14.60
CA LEU A 225 -13.49 -7.68 15.55
C LEU A 225 -13.00 -6.28 15.17
N ASN A 226 -13.93 -5.34 15.24
CA ASN A 226 -13.64 -3.92 15.08
C ASN A 226 -13.48 -3.29 16.45
N LEU A 227 -12.36 -2.60 16.65
CA LEU A 227 -11.99 -1.94 17.89
C LEU A 227 -11.85 -0.45 17.64
N THR A 228 -12.30 0.36 18.59
CA THR A 228 -11.86 1.75 18.69
C THR A 228 -10.41 1.81 19.14
N GLN A 229 -9.75 2.95 18.93
CA GLN A 229 -8.39 3.19 19.42
C GLN A 229 -8.28 2.96 20.94
N ALA A 230 -9.22 3.46 21.73
CA ALA A 230 -9.20 3.30 23.19
C ALA A 230 -9.33 1.83 23.62
N GLU A 231 -10.17 1.05 22.94
CA GLU A 231 -10.33 -0.38 23.21
C GLU A 231 -9.07 -1.16 22.84
N PHE A 232 -8.43 -0.84 21.72
CA PHE A 232 -7.16 -1.45 21.36
C PHE A 232 -6.07 -1.13 22.39
N GLU A 233 -5.84 0.16 22.67
CA GLU A 233 -4.76 0.62 23.55
C GLU A 233 -4.92 0.15 24.99
N SER A 234 -6.16 0.03 25.50
CA SER A 234 -6.42 -0.47 26.86
C SER A 234 -6.13 -1.96 27.04
N ASN A 235 -6.10 -2.74 25.95
CA ASN A 235 -5.86 -4.18 25.99
C ASN A 235 -4.50 -4.58 25.41
N TYR A 236 -3.82 -3.70 24.68
CA TYR A 236 -2.58 -4.00 23.98
C TYR A 236 -1.36 -3.95 24.89
N ASN A 237 -0.51 -4.98 24.80
CA ASN A 237 0.68 -5.11 25.66
C ASN A 237 1.93 -4.37 25.14
N GLY A 238 1.87 -3.75 23.94
CA GLY A 238 2.99 -3.05 23.33
C GLY A 238 3.92 -3.92 22.47
N ILE A 239 3.72 -5.24 22.40
CA ILE A 239 4.54 -6.15 21.59
C ILE A 239 3.84 -6.43 20.27
N ALA A 240 4.54 -6.14 19.17
CA ALA A 240 4.09 -6.42 17.82
C ALA A 240 5.05 -7.38 17.12
N GLN A 241 4.47 -8.30 16.35
CA GLN A 241 5.20 -9.22 15.48
C GLN A 241 4.69 -9.07 14.05
N MET A 242 5.58 -8.95 13.08
CA MET A 242 5.19 -8.70 11.70
C MET A 242 6.05 -9.46 10.70
N LEU A 243 5.53 -9.59 9.49
CA LEU A 243 6.28 -10.07 8.33
C LEU A 243 6.70 -8.87 7.49
N TRP A 244 7.91 -8.94 6.95
CA TRP A 244 8.42 -7.96 6.01
C TRP A 244 9.17 -8.65 4.88
N ARG A 245 9.19 -8.03 3.70
CA ARG A 245 9.87 -8.57 2.53
C ARG A 245 11.35 -8.23 2.55
N MET A 246 12.19 -9.26 2.47
CA MET A 246 13.63 -9.08 2.41
C MET A 246 14.09 -8.70 1.00
N PRO A 247 15.17 -7.91 0.87
CA PRO A 247 15.83 -7.74 -0.41
C PRO A 247 16.54 -9.04 -0.84
N PRO A 248 16.93 -9.16 -2.13
CA PRO A 248 17.67 -10.32 -2.62
C PRO A 248 18.96 -10.57 -1.83
N ALA A 249 19.23 -11.83 -1.51
CA ALA A 249 20.42 -12.27 -0.78
C ALA A 249 20.65 -11.59 0.60
N TYR A 250 19.58 -11.13 1.25
CA TYR A 250 19.66 -10.49 2.57
C TYR A 250 20.13 -11.44 3.67
N GLN A 251 21.21 -11.07 4.36
CA GLN A 251 21.72 -11.81 5.52
C GLN A 251 21.60 -10.99 6.80
N ALA A 252 22.04 -9.74 6.76
CA ALA A 252 22.11 -8.83 7.90
C ALA A 252 21.87 -7.38 7.45
N PRO A 253 21.61 -6.44 8.39
CA PRO A 253 21.50 -5.01 8.09
C PRO A 253 22.69 -4.51 7.28
N LEU A 254 22.42 -3.70 6.25
CA LEU A 254 23.47 -3.16 5.40
C LEU A 254 24.13 -1.94 6.04
N LYS A 255 25.44 -1.83 5.86
CA LYS A 255 26.25 -0.72 6.35
C LYS A 255 27.40 -0.42 5.39
N LYS A 256 28.14 0.64 5.72
CA LYS A 256 29.31 1.08 4.95
C LYS A 256 30.28 -0.07 4.66
N ASN A 257 30.74 -0.11 3.40
CA ASN A 257 31.60 -1.10 2.75
C ASN A 257 30.94 -2.43 2.36
N ASP A 258 29.66 -2.65 2.65
CA ASP A 258 28.95 -3.83 2.16
C ASP A 258 28.81 -3.81 0.63
N ARG A 259 28.64 -5.00 0.05
CA ARG A 259 28.49 -5.24 -1.39
C ARG A 259 27.52 -6.38 -1.67
N GLY A 260 27.02 -6.45 -2.90
CA GLY A 260 26.21 -7.55 -3.41
C GLY A 260 24.78 -7.16 -3.74
N ALA A 261 23.94 -8.17 -4.05
CA ALA A 261 22.61 -7.95 -4.60
C ALA A 261 21.69 -7.09 -3.70
N ALA A 262 21.83 -7.17 -2.38
CA ALA A 262 21.07 -6.34 -1.45
C ALA A 262 21.46 -4.85 -1.54
N VAL A 263 22.75 -4.54 -1.78
CA VAL A 263 23.23 -3.15 -1.99
C VAL A 263 22.76 -2.64 -3.35
N ASP A 264 22.85 -3.46 -4.40
CA ASP A 264 22.35 -3.09 -5.73
C ASP A 264 20.84 -2.80 -5.69
N TRP A 265 20.10 -3.61 -4.93
CA TRP A 265 18.69 -3.42 -4.68
C TRP A 265 18.40 -2.13 -3.91
N LEU A 266 19.17 -1.82 -2.87
CA LEU A 266 19.05 -0.57 -2.10
C LEU A 266 19.21 0.65 -3.00
N VAL A 267 20.25 0.69 -3.84
CA VAL A 267 20.49 1.81 -4.77
C VAL A 267 19.29 1.99 -5.69
N THR A 268 18.80 0.89 -6.26
CA THR A 268 17.62 0.89 -7.13
C THR A 268 16.39 1.46 -6.42
N GLN A 269 16.11 1.01 -5.19
CA GLN A 269 14.97 1.51 -4.41
C GLN A 269 15.08 3.00 -4.09
N LEU A 270 16.25 3.45 -3.63
CA LEU A 270 16.48 4.87 -3.34
C LEU A 270 16.35 5.74 -4.60
N ASP A 271 16.87 5.29 -5.75
CA ASP A 271 16.69 6.03 -7.01
C ASP A 271 15.22 6.13 -7.40
N MET A 272 14.43 5.06 -7.26
CA MET A 272 12.98 5.10 -7.52
C MET A 272 12.24 6.04 -6.55
N ILE A 273 12.60 6.04 -5.26
CA ILE A 273 12.03 6.94 -4.24
C ILE A 273 12.34 8.40 -4.56
N ASP A 274 13.58 8.67 -4.99
CA ASP A 274 14.05 10.01 -5.32
C ASP A 274 13.54 10.48 -6.71
N GLY A 275 12.79 9.65 -7.44
CA GLY A 275 12.24 9.95 -8.76
C GLY A 275 13.25 9.83 -9.91
N HIS A 276 14.37 9.17 -9.67
CA HIS A 276 15.41 8.90 -10.65
C HIS A 276 15.18 7.56 -11.36
N SER A 277 15.76 7.43 -12.56
CA SER A 277 15.83 6.15 -13.25
C SER A 277 16.75 5.19 -12.49
N PRO A 278 16.35 3.92 -12.28
CA PRO A 278 17.24 2.91 -11.71
C PRO A 278 18.50 2.73 -12.56
N PRO A 279 19.66 2.46 -11.94
CA PRO A 279 20.89 2.23 -12.66
C PRO A 279 20.82 0.93 -13.44
N ILE A 280 21.48 0.90 -14.60
CA ILE A 280 21.60 -0.31 -15.43
C ILE A 280 22.73 -1.21 -14.91
N GLU A 281 23.76 -0.60 -14.32
CA GLU A 281 24.92 -1.29 -13.78
C GLU A 281 24.63 -1.87 -12.39
N ALA A 282 25.38 -2.89 -12.00
CA ALA A 282 25.32 -3.56 -10.69
C ALA A 282 26.73 -3.65 -10.08
N GLY A 283 26.86 -4.18 -8.86
CA GLY A 283 28.13 -4.25 -8.16
C GLY A 283 28.45 -2.98 -7.36
N PHE A 284 27.42 -2.27 -6.91
CA PHE A 284 27.57 -1.12 -6.05
C PHE A 284 28.21 -1.51 -4.71
N THR A 285 28.94 -0.55 -4.15
CA THR A 285 29.48 -0.62 -2.79
C THR A 285 28.72 0.38 -1.94
N PHE A 286 28.39 0.00 -0.72
CA PHE A 286 27.80 0.91 0.26
C PHE A 286 28.86 1.92 0.72
N ASN A 287 29.04 2.99 -0.06
CA ASN A 287 30.04 4.03 0.17
C ASN A 287 29.45 5.21 0.98
N ASP A 288 30.28 6.22 1.25
CA ASP A 288 29.87 7.42 1.99
C ASP A 288 28.67 8.15 1.36
N SER A 289 28.60 8.18 0.03
CA SER A 289 27.49 8.82 -0.67
C SER A 289 26.19 8.04 -0.50
N LEU A 290 26.22 6.71 -0.58
CA LEU A 290 25.04 5.87 -0.36
C LEU A 290 24.58 5.92 1.10
N GLU A 291 25.51 5.96 2.05
CA GLU A 291 25.20 6.11 3.46
C GLU A 291 24.46 7.43 3.75
N GLU A 292 24.88 8.53 3.15
CA GLU A 292 24.19 9.81 3.31
C GLU A 292 22.78 9.78 2.70
N ARG A 293 22.61 9.14 1.54
CA ARG A 293 21.28 8.93 0.95
C ARG A 293 20.37 8.11 1.86
N VAL A 294 20.90 7.10 2.55
CA VAL A 294 20.15 6.32 3.54
C VAL A 294 19.75 7.19 4.73
N ARG A 295 20.66 8.03 5.25
CA ARG A 295 20.33 8.98 6.34
C ARG A 295 19.24 9.96 5.93
N ASP A 296 19.29 10.47 4.70
CA ASP A 296 18.29 11.38 4.15
C ASP A 296 16.93 10.69 3.98
N PHE A 297 16.92 9.44 3.52
CA PHE A 297 15.71 8.63 3.50
C PHE A 297 15.14 8.41 4.91
N GLN A 298 15.96 7.94 5.85
CA GLN A 298 15.56 7.70 7.23
C GLN A 298 14.95 8.95 7.87
N ARG A 299 15.57 10.11 7.69
CA ARG A 299 15.05 11.39 8.21
C ARG A 299 13.68 11.73 7.64
N ARG A 300 13.46 11.52 6.34
CA ARG A 300 12.16 11.74 5.69
C ARG A 300 11.10 10.74 6.13
N ALA A 301 11.51 9.51 6.44
CA ALA A 301 10.65 8.43 6.91
C ALA A 301 10.37 8.48 8.43
N GLY A 302 10.91 9.46 9.17
CA GLY A 302 10.74 9.55 10.63
C GLY A 302 11.63 8.60 11.44
N LEU A 303 12.62 7.96 10.80
CA LEU A 303 13.54 7.01 11.42
C LEU A 303 14.80 7.70 11.96
N SER A 304 15.52 7.00 12.84
CA SER A 304 16.87 7.42 13.27
C SER A 304 17.82 7.44 12.06
N PRO A 305 18.44 8.58 11.71
CA PRO A 305 19.29 8.71 10.53
C PRO A 305 20.70 8.17 10.79
N ASN A 306 20.79 6.89 11.15
CA ASN A 306 22.04 6.21 11.51
C ASN A 306 22.87 5.75 10.30
N GLY A 307 22.28 5.71 9.09
CA GLY A 307 22.94 5.27 7.86
C GLY A 307 23.04 3.74 7.72
N ILE A 308 22.41 2.98 8.62
CA ILE A 308 22.33 1.52 8.59
C ILE A 308 20.97 1.11 8.07
N VAL A 309 20.93 0.23 7.06
CA VAL A 309 19.68 -0.28 6.50
C VAL A 309 19.28 -1.55 7.22
N ASP A 310 18.59 -1.36 8.35
CA ASP A 310 18.03 -2.39 9.20
C ASP A 310 16.62 -2.83 8.74
N PRO A 311 15.99 -3.83 9.38
CA PRO A 311 14.66 -4.30 8.99
C PRO A 311 13.59 -3.21 8.94
N VAL A 312 13.62 -2.25 9.87
CA VAL A 312 12.66 -1.13 9.88
C VAL A 312 12.89 -0.22 8.68
N THR A 313 14.14 0.12 8.38
CA THR A 313 14.50 0.87 7.18
C THR A 313 14.04 0.15 5.90
N TRP A 314 14.21 -1.18 5.83
CA TRP A 314 13.70 -1.99 4.72
C TRP A 314 12.18 -1.98 4.60
N ILE A 315 11.46 -2.04 5.72
CA ILE A 315 9.99 -1.96 5.74
C ILE A 315 9.53 -0.67 5.06
N HIS A 316 10.13 0.47 5.38
CA HIS A 316 9.80 1.75 4.72
C HIS A 316 10.27 1.81 3.27
N LEU A 317 11.47 1.31 2.94
CA LEU A 317 11.96 1.28 1.55
C LEU A 317 11.03 0.49 0.62
N ASN A 318 10.43 -0.57 1.15
CA ASN A 318 9.52 -1.43 0.41
C ASN A 318 8.17 -0.75 0.07
N ASP A 319 7.84 0.41 0.63
CA ASP A 319 6.58 1.11 0.32
C ASP A 319 6.45 1.46 -1.17
N VAL A 320 7.56 1.61 -1.90
CA VAL A 320 7.54 1.85 -3.35
C VAL A 320 7.07 0.63 -4.15
N GLU A 321 7.22 -0.58 -3.60
CA GLU A 321 6.76 -1.82 -4.23
C GLU A 321 5.25 -2.10 -4.02
N ALA A 322 4.55 -1.18 -3.37
CA ALA A 322 3.18 -1.20 -2.85
C ALA A 322 2.16 -2.26 -3.37
N MET A 323 2.15 -2.74 -4.62
CA MET A 323 1.13 -3.69 -5.12
C MET A 323 1.01 -4.97 -4.34
N SER A 324 2.13 -5.44 -3.81
CA SER A 324 2.27 -6.81 -3.33
C SER A 324 2.61 -6.88 -1.84
N ILE A 325 2.45 -5.76 -1.13
CA ILE A 325 2.70 -5.64 0.30
C ILE A 325 1.40 -5.20 0.95
N PRO A 326 0.84 -6.02 1.86
CA PRO A 326 -0.37 -5.67 2.56
C PRO A 326 -0.11 -4.50 3.52
N THR A 327 -1.08 -3.61 3.62
CA THR A 327 -1.04 -2.37 4.44
C THR A 327 -2.23 -2.32 5.37
N LEU A 328 -2.10 -1.56 6.47
CA LEU A 328 -3.21 -1.31 7.38
C LEU A 328 -4.24 -0.39 6.73
N TYR A 329 -3.79 0.58 5.93
CA TYR A 329 -4.69 1.50 5.24
C TYR A 329 -5.02 1.01 3.82
N SER A 330 -6.28 1.15 3.40
CA SER A 330 -6.67 0.91 2.01
C SER A 330 -6.11 2.01 1.12
N ARG A 331 -5.54 1.64 -0.03
CA ARG A 331 -4.88 2.57 -0.95
C ARG A 331 -5.84 3.28 -1.92
N ASP A 332 -7.15 3.07 -1.80
CA ASP A 332 -8.18 3.71 -2.65
C ASP A 332 -8.58 5.14 -2.19
N GLN A 333 -7.80 5.77 -1.30
CA GLN A 333 -8.02 7.15 -0.81
C GLN A 333 -6.84 8.09 -1.11
N GLY A 334 -6.25 8.01 -2.30
CA GLY A 334 -5.21 8.94 -2.78
C GLY A 334 -5.21 9.10 -4.28
#